data_AF-A0A942K8D4-F1
#
_entry.id   AF-A0A942K8D4-F1
#
_cell.length_a   1.000
_cell.length_b   1.000
_cell.length_c   1.000
_cell.angle_alpha   90.00
_cell.angle_beta   90.00
_cell.angle_gamma   90.00
#
_symmetry.space_group_name_H-M   'P 1'
#
loop_
_entity.id
_entity.type
_entity.pdbx_description
1 polymer ?
#
loop_
_entity_poly.entity_id
_entity_poly.type
_entity_poly.pdbx_seq_one_letter_code
_entity_poly.pdbx_strand_id
1 'polypeptide(L)' 'MRENISISLPQDLKNELDRFIQAEGVSRSDLVREALREYLFTRKFRALRRQLMPYAEAQGIFTDEDVFREIS' A
#
# COMPACT_ATOMS: atom_id res chain seq x y z
N MET A 1 6.78 20.44 5.77
CA MET A 1 8.26 20.36 5.69
C MET A 1 8.63 19.11 4.90
N ARG A 2 9.70 19.14 4.11
CA ARG A 2 10.23 17.95 3.41
C ARG A 2 11.47 17.47 4.16
N GLU A 3 11.56 16.18 4.40
CA GLU A 3 12.71 15.53 5.02
C GLU A 3 13.32 14.53 4.04
N ASN A 4 14.64 14.42 4.04
CA ASN A 4 15.36 13.54 3.12
C ASN A 4 15.71 12.23 3.83
N ILE A 5 15.50 11.12 3.13
CA ILE A 5 15.86 9.78 3.60
C ILE A 5 16.89 9.21 2.61
N SER A 6 18.04 8.78 3.12
CA SER A 6 19.01 7.99 2.35
C SER A 6 18.80 6.52 2.68
N ILE A 7 18.65 5.68 1.65
CA ILE A 7 18.41 4.25 1.80
C ILE A 7 19.41 3.46 0.95
N SER A 8 19.91 2.36 1.51
CA SER A 8 20.68 1.38 0.75
C SER A 8 19.74 0.42 0.04
N LEU A 9 19.97 0.20 -1.25
CA LEU A 9 19.19 -0.72 -2.07
C LEU A 9 20.11 -1.77 -2.70
N PRO A 10 19.66 -3.03 -2.82
CA PRO A 10 20.28 -4.01 -3.69
C PRO A 10 20.46 -3.47 -5.12
N GLN A 11 21.57 -3.82 -5.77
CA GLN A 11 21.94 -3.24 -7.07
C GLN A 11 20.94 -3.63 -8.17
N ASP A 12 20.42 -4.84 -8.14
CA ASP A 12 19.37 -5.35 -9.01
C ASP A 12 18.08 -4.53 -8.89
N LEU A 13 17.63 -4.28 -7.65
CA LEU A 13 16.43 -3.47 -7.41
C LEU A 13 16.59 -2.02 -7.89
N LYS A 14 17.79 -1.43 -7.68
CA LYS A 14 18.10 -0.11 -8.22
C LYS A 14 18.01 -0.09 -9.76
N ASN A 15 18.54 -1.12 -10.42
CA ASN A 15 18.51 -1.23 -11.89
C ASN A 15 17.08 -1.41 -12.42
N GLU A 16 16.22 -2.13 -11.70
CA GLU A 16 14.81 -2.26 -12.03
C GLU A 16 14.06 -0.92 -11.88
N LEU A 17 14.29 -0.22 -10.77
CA LEU A 17 13.73 1.10 -10.52
C LEU A 17 14.11 2.10 -11.63
N ASP A 18 15.38 2.12 -12.02
CA ASP A 18 15.88 3.02 -13.07
C ASP A 18 15.27 2.71 -14.44
N ARG A 19 15.04 1.43 -14.77
CA ARG A 19 14.37 1.03 -16.01
C ARG A 19 12.90 1.45 -16.03
N PHE A 20 12.19 1.24 -14.93
CA PHE A 20 10.79 1.63 -14.80
C PHE A 20 10.62 3.14 -14.98
N ILE A 21 11.48 3.92 -14.33
CA ILE A 21 11.46 5.39 -14.40
C ILE A 21 11.71 5.90 -15.81
N GLN A 22 12.63 5.29 -16.55
CA GLN A 22 12.89 5.65 -17.94
C GLN A 22 11.69 5.36 -18.84
N ALA A 23 10.95 4.29 -18.58
CA ALA A 23 9.78 3.91 -19.36
C ALA A 23 8.57 4.82 -19.08
N GLU A 24 8.33 5.17 -17.81
CA GLU A 24 7.12 5.89 -17.38
C GLU A 24 7.30 7.41 -17.30
N GLY A 25 8.54 7.93 -17.33
CA GLY A 25 8.82 9.36 -17.25
C GLY A 25 8.56 9.97 -15.86
N VAL A 26 8.46 9.15 -14.81
CA VAL A 26 8.23 9.57 -13.42
C VAL A 26 9.54 9.77 -12.66
N SER A 27 9.57 10.65 -11.65
CA SER A 27 10.80 10.85 -10.87
C SER A 27 11.03 9.71 -9.86
N ARG A 28 12.32 9.40 -9.56
CA ARG A 28 12.70 8.44 -8.50
C ARG A 28 11.98 8.71 -7.18
N SER A 29 11.94 9.98 -6.76
CA SER A 29 11.35 10.37 -5.49
C SER A 29 9.84 10.29 -5.48
N ASP A 30 9.16 10.45 -6.62
CA ASP A 30 7.71 10.29 -6.70
C ASP A 30 7.33 8.82 -6.61
N LEU A 31 7.98 7.95 -7.40
CA LEU A 31 7.75 6.51 -7.38
C LEU A 31 7.99 5.91 -5.98
N VAL A 32 9.11 6.24 -5.34
CA VAL A 32 9.41 5.76 -3.99
C VAL A 32 8.39 6.26 -2.97
N ARG A 33 7.94 7.53 -3.08
CA ARG A 33 6.89 8.06 -2.18
C ARG A 33 5.56 7.34 -2.36
N GLU A 34 5.18 7.08 -3.60
CA GLU A 34 3.94 6.39 -3.92
C GLU A 34 3.95 4.94 -3.41
N ALA A 35 5.01 4.20 -3.72
CA ALA A 35 5.21 2.85 -3.23
C ALA A 35 5.18 2.77 -1.69
N LEU A 36 5.82 3.72 -1.00
CA LEU A 36 5.77 3.80 0.46
C LEU A 36 4.36 4.09 0.99
N ARG A 37 3.62 5.00 0.36
CA ARG A 37 2.24 5.31 0.75
C ARG A 37 1.34 4.10 0.58
N GLU A 38 1.41 3.42 -0.55
CA GLU A 38 0.60 2.24 -0.84
C GLU A 38 0.94 1.08 0.10
N TYR A 39 2.22 0.83 0.34
CA TYR A 39 2.69 -0.18 1.28
C TYR A 39 2.14 0.08 2.70
N LEU A 40 2.29 1.31 3.19
CA LEU A 40 1.81 1.68 4.52
C LEU A 40 0.28 1.65 4.60
N PHE A 41 -0.42 2.10 3.56
CA PHE A 41 -1.87 2.05 3.50
C PHE A 41 -2.37 0.60 3.59
N THR A 42 -1.84 -0.30 2.76
CA THR A 42 -2.19 -1.72 2.76
C THR A 42 -1.93 -2.37 4.12
N ARG A 43 -0.79 -2.05 4.74
CA ARG A 43 -0.45 -2.56 6.08
C ARG A 43 -1.45 -2.09 7.14
N LYS A 44 -1.78 -0.79 7.14
CA LYS A 44 -2.76 -0.19 8.06
C LYS A 44 -4.15 -0.75 7.84
N PHE A 45 -4.61 -0.85 6.60
CA PHE A 45 -5.89 -1.41 6.23
C PHE A 45 -6.03 -2.85 6.72
N ARG A 46 -5.03 -3.71 6.47
CA ARG A 46 -5.03 -5.10 6.95
C ARG A 46 -5.04 -5.20 8.48
N ALA A 47 -4.35 -4.28 9.16
CA ALA A 47 -4.37 -4.24 10.63
C ALA A 47 -5.77 -3.87 11.15
N LEU A 48 -6.37 -2.82 10.58
CA LEU A 48 -7.72 -2.40 10.93
C LEU A 48 -8.74 -3.50 10.65
N ARG A 49 -8.70 -4.14 9.48
CA ARG A 49 -9.58 -5.26 9.14
C ARG A 49 -9.50 -6.37 10.19
N ARG A 50 -8.29 -6.79 10.59
CA ARG A 50 -8.12 -7.81 11.65
C ARG A 50 -8.73 -7.39 12.98
N GLN A 51 -8.64 -6.11 13.35
CA GLN A 51 -9.25 -5.61 14.58
C GLN A 51 -10.78 -5.60 14.50
N LEU A 52 -11.34 -5.30 13.32
CA LEU A 52 -12.78 -5.18 13.12
C LEU A 52 -13.47 -6.51 12.83
N MET A 53 -12.74 -7.54 12.36
CA MET A 53 -13.32 -8.83 11.97
C MET A 53 -14.24 -9.45 13.03
N PRO A 54 -13.88 -9.53 14.33
CA PRO A 54 -14.75 -10.15 15.33
C PRO A 54 -16.12 -9.46 15.45
N TYR A 55 -16.17 -8.15 15.24
CA TYR A 55 -17.42 -7.38 15.28
C TYR A 55 -18.26 -7.61 14.02
N ALA A 56 -17.62 -7.72 12.86
CA ALA A 56 -18.28 -8.04 11.60
C ALA A 56 -18.86 -9.47 11.62
N GLU A 57 -18.10 -10.45 12.11
CA GLU A 57 -18.54 -11.85 12.25
C GLU A 57 -19.74 -11.97 13.19
N ALA A 58 -19.77 -11.21 14.30
CA ALA A 58 -20.91 -11.17 15.21
C ALA A 58 -22.19 -10.60 14.56
N GLN A 59 -22.05 -9.86 13.45
CA GLN A 59 -23.16 -9.33 12.64
C GLN A 59 -23.44 -10.19 11.40
N GLY A 60 -22.76 -11.33 11.22
CA GLY A 60 -22.95 -12.23 10.08
C GLY A 60 -22.26 -11.79 8.79
N ILE A 61 -21.28 -10.88 8.87
CA ILE A 61 -20.52 -10.36 7.72
C ILE A 61 -19.16 -11.05 7.66
N PHE A 62 -18.89 -11.80 6.59
CA PHE A 62 -17.68 -12.63 6.45
C PHE A 62 -16.87 -12.31 5.19
N THR A 63 -17.54 -11.84 4.15
CA THR A 63 -16.97 -11.56 2.83
C THR A 63 -17.07 -10.08 2.48
N ASP A 64 -16.27 -9.66 1.52
CA ASP A 64 -16.34 -8.28 1.02
C ASP A 64 -17.70 -8.07 0.30
N GLU A 65 -18.27 -9.10 -0.33
CA GLU A 65 -19.63 -9.07 -0.89
C GLU A 65 -20.71 -8.84 0.17
N ASP A 66 -20.56 -9.42 1.38
CA ASP A 66 -21.50 -9.16 2.48
C ASP A 66 -21.45 -7.67 2.87
N VAL A 67 -20.24 -7.10 2.97
CA VAL A 67 -20.07 -5.67 3.24
C VAL A 67 -20.74 -4.83 2.17
N PHE A 68 -20.50 -5.12 0.88
CA PHE A 68 -21.10 -4.36 -0.21
C PHE A 68 -22.62 -4.39 -0.18
N ARG A 69 -23.25 -5.53 0.14
CA ARG A 69 -24.71 -5.63 0.27
C ARG A 69 -25.28 -4.78 1.40
N GLU A 70 -24.53 -4.56 2.48
CA GLU A 70 -24.99 -3.78 3.64
C GLU A 70 -24.84 -2.26 3.48
N ILE A 71 -23.90 -1.80 2.63
CA ILE A 71 -23.57 -0.37 2.51
C ILE A 71 -23.90 0.27 1.15
N SER A 72 -24.35 -0.51 0.17
CA SER A 72 -24.65 -0.04 -1.20
C SER A 72 -26.15 0.02 -1.48
#